data_AF-A0A0A1UEE0-F1
#
_entry.id   AF-A0A0A1UEE0-F1
#
_cell.length_a   1.000
_cell.length_b   1.000
_cell.length_c   1.000
_cell.angle_alpha   90.00
_cell.angle_beta   90.00
_cell.angle_gamma   90.00
#
_symmetry.space_group_name_H-M   'P 1'
#
loop_
_entity.id
_entity.type
_entity.pdbx_description
1 polymer ?
#
loop_
_entity_poly.entity_id
_entity_poly.type
_entity_poly.pdbx_seq_one_letter_code
_entity_poly.pdbx_strand_id
1 'polypeptide(L)'
;MKTVTSFNFASNLLFSALDIDNNETVDRNEMMSVFLPLLLIEDEAGQESVNFIFDLCDVDGDGCLNKAEFNHFVYCYNICCQPNFIKIRADFMVVLFIEFFRAIDTNMGGTIDCTEASAALQKISKGQFSILSDYKEVFESLNTYCKTAGKNKEISQFEFLCISIRQDVLLIHLEAKYKDLFNHIDTARLGFLSEKSLRAFLTHKFTRGIEWKQTPKVLLDTVCQTFKTQTLKSVQFGYLWETILDVVAGSTSFTKEMCFRVVFKLVDTDCKGVLTKDQVVFMCSLLGINNKKSQITGFLATDSTFTIGCFVKEFC
;
A
#
# COMPACT_ATOMS: atom_id res chain seq x y z
N MET A 1 -7.64 -26.41 -27.69
CA MET A 1 -7.15 -26.27 -29.09
C MET A 1 -7.41 -24.89 -29.68
N LYS A 2 -8.59 -24.25 -29.50
CA LYS A 2 -8.86 -22.86 -29.97
C LYS A 2 -8.04 -21.76 -29.29
N THR A 3 -7.59 -21.96 -28.04
CA THR A 3 -6.82 -20.98 -27.24
C THR A 3 -5.33 -20.93 -27.55
N VAL A 4 -4.74 -22.01 -28.08
CA VAL A 4 -3.31 -22.09 -28.41
C VAL A 4 -3.01 -21.39 -29.73
N THR A 5 -3.92 -21.51 -30.71
CA THR A 5 -3.82 -20.84 -32.02
C THR A 5 -3.97 -19.32 -31.92
N SER A 6 -4.79 -18.81 -30.99
CA SER A 6 -4.93 -17.37 -30.77
C SER A 6 -3.71 -16.75 -30.08
N PHE A 7 -3.09 -17.47 -29.15
CA PHE A 7 -1.87 -17.02 -28.45
C PHE A 7 -0.66 -16.94 -29.39
N ASN A 8 -0.44 -17.97 -30.22
CA ASN A 8 0.66 -17.97 -31.19
C ASN A 8 0.49 -16.87 -32.25
N PHE A 9 -0.74 -16.58 -32.67
CA PHE A 9 -0.99 -15.49 -33.60
C PHE A 9 -0.70 -14.12 -32.96
N ALA A 10 -1.21 -13.87 -31.76
CA ALA A 10 -1.01 -12.62 -31.04
C ALA A 10 0.48 -12.38 -30.69
N SER A 11 1.18 -13.42 -30.23
CA SER A 11 2.60 -13.34 -29.89
C SER A 11 3.47 -13.06 -31.13
N ASN A 12 3.20 -13.74 -32.26
CA ASN A 12 3.91 -13.47 -33.51
C ASN A 12 3.63 -12.06 -34.06
N LEU A 13 2.38 -11.59 -33.96
CA LEU A 13 2.02 -10.24 -34.36
C LEU A 13 2.73 -9.18 -33.50
N LEU A 14 2.83 -9.44 -32.20
CA LEU A 14 3.50 -8.55 -31.26
C LEU A 14 5.02 -8.54 -31.46
N PHE A 15 5.63 -9.70 -31.68
CA PHE A 15 7.05 -9.82 -32.03
C PHE A 15 7.37 -8.98 -33.27
N SER A 16 6.60 -9.14 -34.35
CA SER A 16 6.78 -8.36 -35.58
C SER A 16 6.50 -6.87 -35.44
N ALA A 17 5.77 -6.45 -34.40
CA ALA A 17 5.55 -5.03 -34.11
C ALA A 17 6.68 -4.42 -33.27
N LEU A 18 7.43 -5.26 -32.55
CA LEU A 18 8.53 -4.88 -31.65
C LEU A 18 9.89 -4.94 -32.34
N ASP A 19 10.11 -5.91 -33.22
CA ASP A 19 11.31 -6.04 -34.07
C ASP A 19 11.30 -4.93 -35.14
N ILE A 20 11.63 -3.70 -34.72
CA ILE A 20 11.53 -2.48 -35.52
C ILE A 20 12.62 -2.49 -36.58
N ASP A 21 13.82 -2.95 -36.22
CA ASP A 21 14.98 -2.99 -37.11
C ASP A 21 15.02 -4.25 -38.00
N ASN A 22 14.10 -5.20 -37.80
CA ASN A 22 13.98 -6.47 -38.52
C ASN A 22 15.22 -7.36 -38.38
N ASN A 23 15.83 -7.39 -37.20
CA ASN A 23 16.99 -8.21 -36.89
C ASN A 23 16.65 -9.62 -36.37
N GLU A 24 15.35 -9.98 -36.36
CA GLU A 24 14.80 -11.25 -35.85
C GLU A 24 14.98 -11.45 -34.33
N THR A 25 15.23 -10.37 -33.60
CA THR A 25 15.27 -10.32 -32.14
C THR A 25 14.50 -9.09 -31.64
N VAL A 26 14.24 -9.02 -30.33
CA VAL A 26 13.66 -7.82 -29.71
C VAL A 26 14.58 -7.36 -28.60
N ASP A 27 15.15 -6.17 -28.74
CA ASP A 27 15.99 -5.57 -27.71
C ASP A 27 15.17 -4.81 -26.65
N ARG A 28 15.83 -4.33 -25.60
CA ARG A 28 15.15 -3.58 -24.53
C ARG A 28 14.55 -2.26 -24.99
N ASN A 29 15.19 -1.55 -25.91
CA ASN A 29 14.67 -0.26 -26.38
C ASN A 29 13.39 -0.48 -27.20
N GLU A 30 13.40 -1.48 -28.06
CA GLU A 30 12.23 -1.96 -28.80
C GLU A 30 11.11 -2.37 -27.85
N MET A 31 11.46 -3.16 -26.83
CA MET A 31 10.53 -3.58 -25.80
C MET A 31 9.91 -2.39 -25.05
N MET A 32 10.72 -1.46 -24.58
CA MET A 32 10.27 -0.32 -23.78
C MET A 32 9.49 0.70 -24.62
N SER A 33 9.83 0.86 -25.90
CA SER A 33 9.22 1.87 -26.78
C SER A 33 7.86 1.46 -27.34
N VAL A 34 7.58 0.16 -27.46
CA VAL A 34 6.33 -0.33 -28.06
C VAL A 34 5.50 -1.16 -27.08
N PHE A 35 6.11 -2.04 -26.27
CA PHE A 35 5.37 -2.93 -25.37
C PHE A 35 4.77 -2.19 -24.17
N LEU A 36 5.52 -1.28 -23.53
CA LEU A 36 5.00 -0.52 -22.39
C LEU A 36 3.85 0.41 -22.78
N PRO A 37 3.93 1.22 -23.87
CA PRO A 37 2.81 2.06 -24.27
C PRO A 37 1.60 1.25 -24.72
N LEU A 38 1.80 0.10 -25.38
CA LEU A 38 0.71 -0.79 -25.79
C LEU A 38 -0.08 -1.32 -24.60
N LEU A 39 0.59 -1.53 -23.46
CA LEU A 39 -0.01 -2.05 -22.24
C LEU A 39 -0.37 -0.96 -21.23
N LEU A 40 -0.20 0.32 -21.61
CA LEU A 40 -0.44 1.49 -20.76
C LEU A 40 0.31 1.39 -19.41
N ILE A 41 1.52 0.83 -19.45
CA ILE A 41 2.41 0.74 -18.30
C ILE A 41 3.18 2.04 -18.21
N GLU A 42 2.74 2.93 -17.32
CA GLU A 42 3.34 4.25 -17.12
C GLU A 42 4.16 4.32 -15.81
N ASP A 43 3.92 3.43 -14.84
CA ASP A 43 4.60 3.45 -13.55
C ASP A 43 5.91 2.65 -13.53
N GLU A 44 6.89 3.14 -12.76
CA GLU A 44 8.24 2.57 -12.69
C GLU A 44 8.25 1.08 -12.29
N ALA A 45 7.37 0.63 -11.39
CA ALA A 45 7.36 -0.78 -10.98
C ALA A 45 6.81 -1.73 -12.07
N GLY A 46 5.90 -1.24 -12.92
CA GLY A 46 5.46 -1.97 -14.10
C GLY A 46 6.60 -2.15 -15.10
N GLN A 47 7.41 -1.10 -15.29
CA GLN A 47 8.61 -1.13 -16.13
C GLN A 47 9.68 -2.07 -15.58
N GLU A 48 9.96 -2.00 -14.28
CA GLU A 48 10.88 -2.93 -13.60
C GLU A 48 10.40 -4.39 -13.70
N SER A 49 9.10 -4.64 -13.61
CA SER A 49 8.55 -5.99 -13.75
C SER A 49 8.74 -6.52 -15.17
N VAL A 50 8.60 -5.68 -16.19
CA VAL A 50 8.88 -6.06 -17.58
C VAL A 50 10.37 -6.33 -17.77
N ASN A 51 11.25 -5.48 -17.25
CA ASN A 51 12.70 -5.69 -17.29
C ASN A 51 13.13 -6.97 -16.58
N PHE A 52 12.57 -7.26 -15.41
CA PHE A 52 12.86 -8.49 -14.68
C PHE A 52 12.43 -9.75 -15.44
N ILE A 53 11.25 -9.73 -16.08
CA ILE A 53 10.80 -10.88 -16.90
C ILE A 53 11.64 -11.00 -18.16
N PHE A 54 12.08 -9.88 -18.75
CA PHE A 54 13.01 -9.87 -19.88
C PHE A 54 14.32 -10.56 -19.51
N ASP A 55 14.95 -10.17 -18.41
CA ASP A 55 16.21 -10.76 -17.91
C ASP A 55 16.08 -12.26 -17.64
N LEU A 56 14.92 -12.69 -17.18
CA LEU A 56 14.65 -14.10 -16.90
C LEU A 56 14.46 -14.93 -18.18
N CYS A 57 13.97 -14.29 -19.25
CA CYS A 57 13.65 -14.95 -20.52
C CYS A 57 14.78 -14.86 -21.54
N ASP A 58 15.73 -13.94 -21.38
CA ASP A 58 17.00 -13.88 -22.10
C ASP A 58 17.93 -14.99 -21.56
N VAL A 59 17.81 -16.18 -22.14
CA VAL A 59 18.44 -17.41 -21.60
C VAL A 59 19.91 -17.47 -21.98
N ASP A 60 20.27 -16.96 -23.16
CA ASP A 60 21.65 -16.94 -23.63
C ASP A 60 22.43 -15.67 -23.22
N GLY A 61 21.73 -14.65 -22.70
CA GLY A 61 22.32 -13.46 -22.10
C GLY A 61 22.86 -12.49 -23.14
N ASP A 62 22.34 -12.52 -24.37
CA ASP A 62 22.78 -11.65 -25.46
C ASP A 62 22.19 -10.22 -25.38
N GLY A 63 21.27 -10.00 -24.45
CA GLY A 63 20.61 -8.73 -24.21
C GLY A 63 19.38 -8.49 -25.11
N CYS A 64 19.02 -9.47 -25.91
CA CYS A 64 17.87 -9.48 -26.81
C CYS A 64 16.99 -10.70 -26.52
N LEU A 65 15.75 -10.69 -27.03
CA LEU A 65 14.88 -11.87 -27.00
C LEU A 65 14.70 -12.38 -28.43
N ASN A 66 15.23 -13.57 -28.70
CA ASN A 66 14.87 -14.26 -29.93
C ASN A 66 13.40 -14.72 -29.88
N LYS A 67 12.87 -15.21 -31.00
CA LYS A 67 11.45 -15.57 -31.10
C LYS A 67 10.98 -16.61 -30.08
N ALA A 68 11.83 -17.54 -29.65
CA ALA A 68 11.46 -18.54 -28.65
C ALA A 68 11.39 -17.92 -27.24
N GLU A 69 12.40 -17.12 -26.90
CA GLU A 69 12.50 -16.37 -25.64
C GLU A 69 11.39 -15.34 -25.52
N PHE A 70 11.07 -14.63 -26.61
CA PHE A 70 9.96 -13.69 -26.65
C PHE A 70 8.61 -14.37 -26.44
N ASN A 71 8.37 -15.54 -27.06
CA ASN A 71 7.15 -16.30 -26.80
C ASN A 71 7.06 -16.74 -25.32
N HIS A 72 8.18 -17.09 -24.71
CA HIS A 72 8.26 -17.41 -23.29
C HIS A 72 8.00 -16.17 -22.42
N PHE A 73 8.58 -15.03 -22.79
CA PHE A 73 8.35 -13.73 -22.18
C PHE A 73 6.85 -13.38 -22.19
N VAL A 74 6.17 -13.43 -23.34
CA VAL A 74 4.75 -13.10 -23.45
C VAL A 74 3.89 -14.06 -22.63
N TYR A 75 4.29 -15.34 -22.54
CA TYR A 75 3.62 -16.32 -21.71
C TYR A 75 3.78 -16.00 -20.21
N CYS A 76 5.01 -15.75 -19.76
CA CYS A 76 5.34 -15.36 -18.39
C CYS A 76 4.66 -14.05 -18.02
N TYR A 77 4.71 -13.03 -18.88
CA TYR A 77 4.01 -11.76 -18.71
C TYR A 77 2.49 -11.95 -18.60
N ASN A 78 1.87 -12.73 -19.50
CA ASN A 78 0.45 -13.03 -19.42
C ASN A 78 0.08 -13.69 -18.09
N ILE A 79 0.87 -14.67 -17.61
CA ILE A 79 0.71 -15.26 -16.28
C ILE A 79 0.87 -14.21 -15.20
N CYS A 80 1.92 -13.38 -15.27
CA CYS A 80 2.23 -12.34 -14.29
C CYS A 80 1.13 -11.29 -14.16
N CYS A 81 0.40 -11.04 -15.24
CA CYS A 81 -0.73 -10.11 -15.28
C CYS A 81 -2.07 -10.76 -14.93
N GLN A 82 -2.12 -12.07 -14.67
CA GLN A 82 -3.35 -12.68 -14.17
C GLN A 82 -3.64 -12.19 -12.74
N PRO A 83 -4.90 -11.89 -12.40
CA PRO A 83 -5.26 -11.41 -11.06
C PRO A 83 -4.75 -12.32 -9.93
N ASN A 84 -4.69 -13.63 -10.16
CA ASN A 84 -4.18 -14.60 -9.18
C ASN A 84 -2.66 -14.48 -8.98
N PHE A 85 -1.88 -14.18 -10.02
CA PHE A 85 -0.43 -14.03 -9.89
C PHE A 85 -0.07 -12.68 -9.26
N ILE A 86 -0.76 -11.60 -9.63
CA ILE A 86 -0.62 -10.28 -8.98
C ILE A 86 -0.87 -10.42 -7.47
N LYS A 87 -1.91 -11.15 -7.07
CA LYS A 87 -2.17 -11.50 -5.66
C LYS A 87 -1.01 -12.28 -5.04
N ILE A 88 -0.53 -13.33 -5.69
CA ILE A 88 0.58 -14.15 -5.17
C ILE A 88 1.82 -13.29 -4.92
N ARG A 89 2.18 -12.40 -5.86
CA ARG A 89 3.29 -11.46 -5.67
C ARG A 89 3.04 -10.52 -4.49
N ALA A 90 1.84 -9.94 -4.38
CA ALA A 90 1.49 -9.08 -3.25
C ALA A 90 1.57 -9.82 -1.90
N ASP A 91 1.07 -11.05 -1.84
CA ASP A 91 1.15 -11.89 -0.64
C ASP A 91 2.60 -12.22 -0.27
N PHE A 92 3.45 -12.59 -1.25
CA PHE A 92 4.87 -12.83 -1.01
C PHE A 92 5.58 -11.59 -0.48
N MET A 93 5.29 -10.41 -1.05
CA MET A 93 5.83 -9.14 -0.56
C MET A 93 5.41 -8.86 0.87
N VAL A 94 4.13 -9.03 1.20
CA VAL A 94 3.62 -8.82 2.55
C VAL A 94 4.24 -9.81 3.54
N VAL A 95 4.33 -11.10 3.18
CA VAL A 95 4.93 -12.13 4.04
C VAL A 95 6.42 -11.82 4.27
N LEU A 96 7.17 -11.45 3.23
CA LEU A 96 8.58 -11.07 3.34
C LEU A 96 8.76 -9.92 4.34
N PHE A 97 7.96 -8.86 4.23
CA PHE A 97 8.07 -7.73 5.13
C PHE A 97 7.55 -8.02 6.55
N ILE A 98 6.61 -8.95 6.73
CA ILE A 98 6.26 -9.48 8.07
C ILE A 98 7.46 -10.19 8.69
N GLU A 99 8.19 -11.01 7.92
CA GLU A 99 9.39 -11.68 8.42
C GLU A 99 10.52 -10.68 8.71
N PHE A 100 10.68 -9.63 7.91
CA PHE A 100 11.58 -8.52 8.25
C PHE A 100 11.18 -7.84 9.54
N PHE A 101 9.90 -7.52 9.72
CA PHE A 101 9.40 -6.93 10.97
C PHE A 101 9.79 -7.79 12.17
N ARG A 102 9.52 -9.10 12.12
CA ARG A 102 9.86 -10.05 13.19
C ARG A 102 11.36 -10.17 13.43
N ALA A 103 12.18 -10.08 12.39
CA ALA A 103 13.63 -10.12 12.52
C ALA A 103 14.20 -8.83 13.14
N ILE A 104 13.50 -7.70 12.99
CA ILE A 104 13.86 -6.41 13.58
C ILE A 104 13.39 -6.31 15.03
N ASP A 105 12.20 -6.85 15.35
CA ASP A 105 11.63 -6.93 16.71
C ASP A 105 12.44 -7.92 17.58
N THR A 106 13.62 -7.48 18.01
CA THR A 106 14.58 -8.32 18.73
C THR A 106 14.13 -8.67 20.15
N ASN A 107 13.28 -7.83 20.73
CA ASN A 107 12.74 -8.03 22.07
C ASN A 107 11.43 -8.85 22.08
N MET A 108 10.88 -9.17 20.91
CA MET A 108 9.61 -9.90 20.72
C MET A 108 8.41 -9.21 21.40
N GLY A 109 8.44 -7.88 21.46
CA GLY A 109 7.43 -7.05 22.09
C GLY A 109 6.19 -6.86 21.22
N GLY A 110 6.26 -7.25 19.94
CA GLY A 110 5.20 -7.05 18.96
C GLY A 110 5.21 -5.65 18.35
N THR A 111 6.22 -4.84 18.65
CA THR A 111 6.49 -3.52 18.08
C THR A 111 7.99 -3.36 17.84
N ILE A 112 8.35 -2.48 16.91
CA ILE A 112 9.74 -2.12 16.62
C ILE A 112 9.98 -0.70 17.14
N ASP A 113 11.04 -0.50 17.91
CA ASP A 113 11.51 0.85 18.21
C ASP A 113 12.50 1.39 17.15
N CYS A 114 12.71 2.71 17.16
CA CYS A 114 13.58 3.36 16.18
C CYS A 114 15.05 2.91 16.27
N THR A 115 15.49 2.41 17.42
CA THR A 115 16.83 1.88 17.66
C THR A 115 16.98 0.51 17.00
N GLU A 116 16.00 -0.38 17.17
CA GLU A 116 15.93 -1.68 16.53
C GLU A 116 15.92 -1.56 15.00
N ALA A 117 15.05 -0.70 14.46
CA ALA A 117 15.00 -0.41 13.04
C ALA A 117 16.36 0.09 12.51
N SER A 118 16.96 1.10 13.17
CA SER A 118 18.25 1.65 12.76
C SER A 118 19.37 0.61 12.78
N ALA A 119 19.40 -0.25 13.80
CA ALA A 119 20.40 -1.31 13.93
C ALA A 119 20.26 -2.35 12.83
N ALA A 120 19.03 -2.74 12.47
CA ALA A 120 18.76 -3.68 11.39
C ALA A 120 19.15 -3.11 10.02
N LEU A 121 18.78 -1.86 9.73
CA LEU A 121 19.14 -1.17 8.48
C LEU A 121 20.66 -1.01 8.32
N GLN A 122 21.38 -0.80 9.42
CA GLN A 122 22.84 -0.75 9.40
C GLN A 122 23.47 -2.12 9.06
N LYS A 123 22.86 -3.22 9.52
CA LYS A 123 23.32 -4.58 9.17
C LYS A 123 23.04 -4.89 7.70
N ILE A 124 21.87 -4.51 7.19
CA ILE A 124 21.48 -4.68 5.80
C ILE A 124 22.42 -3.91 4.87
N SER A 125 22.70 -2.63 5.16
CA SER A 125 23.58 -1.80 4.32
C SER A 125 25.04 -2.25 4.29
N LYS A 126 25.49 -3.00 5.29
CA LYS A 126 26.83 -3.65 5.30
C LYS A 126 26.84 -4.99 4.58
N GLY A 127 25.67 -5.61 4.40
CA GLY A 127 25.55 -6.87 3.68
C GLY A 127 25.58 -6.67 2.17
N GLN A 128 26.23 -7.58 1.44
CA GLN A 128 26.19 -7.62 -0.02
C GLN A 128 24.97 -8.45 -0.46
N PHE A 129 23.76 -7.94 -0.22
CA PHE A 129 22.53 -8.58 -0.67
C PHE A 129 22.03 -7.89 -1.94
N SER A 130 22.32 -8.46 -3.11
CA SER A 130 21.87 -7.90 -4.40
C SER A 130 20.35 -7.74 -4.44
N ILE A 131 19.58 -8.69 -3.92
CA ILE A 131 18.11 -8.62 -3.90
C ILE A 131 17.55 -7.48 -3.02
N LEU A 132 18.37 -6.91 -2.12
CA LEU A 132 17.95 -5.81 -1.25
C LEU A 132 18.25 -4.43 -1.85
N SER A 133 18.98 -4.34 -2.98
CA SER A 133 19.16 -3.06 -3.67
C SER A 133 17.84 -2.46 -4.11
N ASP A 134 16.91 -3.32 -4.53
CA ASP A 134 15.61 -2.94 -5.08
C ASP A 134 14.66 -2.42 -3.99
N TYR A 135 15.01 -2.60 -2.71
CA TYR A 135 14.25 -2.11 -1.55
C TYR A 135 14.97 -0.98 -0.80
N LYS A 136 16.02 -0.40 -1.38
CA LYS A 136 16.81 0.65 -0.73
C LYS A 136 15.95 1.86 -0.33
N GLU A 137 15.05 2.30 -1.21
CA GLU A 137 14.15 3.44 -0.94
C GLU A 137 13.19 3.18 0.22
N VAL A 138 12.72 1.93 0.35
CA VAL A 138 11.89 1.49 1.47
C VAL A 138 12.66 1.64 2.79
N PHE A 139 13.91 1.18 2.81
CA PHE A 139 14.78 1.31 3.99
C PHE A 139 15.12 2.76 4.32
N GLU A 140 15.30 3.62 3.32
CA GLU A 140 15.50 5.05 3.51
C GLU A 140 14.24 5.74 4.07
N SER A 141 13.06 5.32 3.60
CA SER A 141 11.77 5.79 4.10
C SER A 141 11.56 5.42 5.56
N LEU A 142 11.84 4.17 5.93
CA LEU A 142 11.78 3.71 7.33
C LEU A 142 12.76 4.47 8.23
N ASN A 143 13.99 4.72 7.77
CA ASN A 143 14.97 5.49 8.53
C ASN A 143 14.53 6.95 8.70
N THR A 144 13.93 7.54 7.67
CA THR A 144 13.38 8.90 7.71
C THR A 144 12.23 8.99 8.71
N TYR A 145 11.31 8.03 8.68
CA TYR A 145 10.22 7.92 9.63
C TYR A 145 10.72 7.81 11.08
N CYS A 146 11.72 6.96 11.33
CA CYS A 146 12.30 6.81 12.67
C CYS A 146 12.92 8.11 13.19
N LYS A 147 13.47 8.96 12.30
CA LYS A 147 14.01 10.27 12.67
C LYS A 147 12.92 11.29 13.00
N THR A 148 11.78 11.26 12.29
CA THR A 148 10.68 12.22 12.50
C THR A 148 9.78 11.86 13.68
N ALA A 149 9.49 10.57 13.88
CA ALA A 149 8.55 10.11 14.91
C ALA A 149 9.14 10.13 16.33
N GLY A 150 10.47 10.15 16.46
CA GLY A 150 11.20 10.25 17.73
C GLY A 150 11.60 8.90 18.33
N LYS A 151 12.66 8.88 19.13
CA LYS A 151 13.36 7.65 19.58
C LYS A 151 12.49 6.62 20.32
N ASN A 152 11.45 7.07 21.01
CA ASN A 152 10.57 6.21 21.80
C ASN A 152 9.32 5.76 21.02
N LYS A 153 9.25 6.07 19.72
CA LYS A 153 8.13 5.63 18.89
C LYS A 153 8.24 4.12 18.68
N GLU A 154 7.21 3.43 19.18
CA GLU A 154 6.93 2.04 18.82
C GLU A 154 6.15 2.00 17.50
N ILE A 155 6.65 1.19 16.57
CA ILE A 155 6.09 0.95 15.25
C ILE A 155 5.43 -0.42 15.28
N SER A 156 4.12 -0.49 15.07
CA SER A 156 3.41 -1.76 14.98
C SER A 156 3.71 -2.48 13.67
N GLN A 157 3.36 -3.78 13.59
CA GLN A 157 3.50 -4.53 12.34
C GLN A 157 2.73 -3.88 11.18
N PHE A 158 1.49 -3.42 11.41
CA PHE A 158 0.71 -2.80 10.33
C PHE A 158 1.30 -1.45 9.91
N GLU A 159 1.73 -0.62 10.86
CA GLU A 159 2.40 0.65 10.56
C GLU A 159 3.70 0.44 9.78
N PHE A 160 4.49 -0.58 10.15
CA PHE A 160 5.69 -0.97 9.41
C PHE A 160 5.37 -1.39 7.96
N LEU A 161 4.30 -2.17 7.75
CA LEU A 161 3.88 -2.59 6.40
C LEU A 161 3.43 -1.40 5.54
N CYS A 162 2.71 -0.43 6.11
CA CYS A 162 2.32 0.79 5.39
C CYS A 162 3.52 1.65 4.99
N ILE A 163 4.58 1.69 5.81
CA ILE A 163 5.83 2.38 5.48
C ILE A 163 6.62 1.61 4.40
N SER A 164 6.59 0.28 4.46
CA SER A 164 7.53 -0.56 3.71
C SER A 164 7.01 -1.11 2.39
N ILE A 165 5.70 -1.09 2.18
CA ILE A 165 5.05 -1.66 1.00
C ILE A 165 4.24 -0.56 0.34
N ARG A 166 4.36 -0.45 -0.99
CA ARG A 166 3.50 0.44 -1.76
C ARG A 166 2.02 0.15 -1.48
N GLN A 167 1.23 1.21 -1.34
CA GLN A 167 -0.16 1.10 -0.89
C GLN A 167 -1.01 0.23 -1.82
N ASP A 168 -0.81 0.30 -3.13
CA ASP A 168 -1.50 -0.53 -4.13
C ASP A 168 -1.30 -2.04 -3.90
N VAL A 169 -0.06 -2.45 -3.61
CA VAL A 169 0.30 -3.84 -3.32
C VAL A 169 -0.34 -4.30 -2.00
N LEU A 170 -0.28 -3.46 -0.97
CA LEU A 170 -0.90 -3.77 0.32
C LEU A 170 -2.43 -3.89 0.20
N LEU A 171 -3.08 -3.02 -0.59
CA LEU A 171 -4.53 -3.08 -0.82
C LEU A 171 -4.97 -4.40 -1.48
N ILE A 172 -4.19 -4.93 -2.44
CA ILE A 172 -4.48 -6.23 -3.07
C ILE A 172 -4.51 -7.35 -2.02
N HIS A 173 -3.50 -7.38 -1.14
CA HIS A 173 -3.44 -8.36 -0.05
C HIS A 173 -4.62 -8.22 0.92
N LEU A 174 -4.90 -6.99 1.36
CA LEU A 174 -5.96 -6.72 2.32
C LEU A 174 -7.37 -6.96 1.76
N GLU A 175 -7.60 -6.65 0.48
CA GLU A 175 -8.85 -6.97 -0.19
C GLU A 175 -9.10 -8.49 -0.13
N ALA A 176 -8.10 -9.29 -0.48
CA ALA A 176 -8.21 -10.74 -0.45
C ALA A 176 -8.44 -11.26 0.98
N LYS A 177 -7.68 -10.74 1.95
CA LYS A 177 -7.78 -11.12 3.37
C LYS A 177 -9.17 -10.84 3.97
N TYR A 178 -9.78 -9.72 3.59
CA TYR A 178 -11.04 -9.25 4.16
C TYR A 178 -12.27 -9.46 3.28
N LYS A 179 -12.13 -10.11 2.13
CA LYS A 179 -13.21 -10.34 1.16
C LYS A 179 -14.44 -11.00 1.78
N ASP A 180 -14.24 -12.09 2.53
CA ASP A 180 -15.35 -12.82 3.14
C ASP A 180 -16.04 -12.01 4.24
N LEU A 181 -15.26 -11.26 5.02
CA LEU A 181 -15.80 -10.35 6.02
C LEU A 181 -16.62 -9.23 5.37
N PHE A 182 -16.10 -8.62 4.30
CA PHE A 182 -16.79 -7.59 3.54
C PHE A 182 -18.13 -8.13 3.00
N ASN A 183 -18.13 -9.30 2.37
CA ASN A 183 -19.33 -9.95 1.84
C ASN A 183 -20.36 -10.27 2.93
N HIS A 184 -19.92 -10.58 4.15
CA HIS A 184 -20.80 -10.80 5.28
C HIS A 184 -21.48 -9.50 5.76
N ILE A 185 -20.79 -8.36 5.64
CA ILE A 185 -21.34 -7.04 6.02
C ILE A 185 -22.23 -6.49 4.89
N ASP A 186 -21.84 -6.67 3.63
CA ASP A 186 -22.62 -6.29 2.45
C ASP A 186 -23.71 -7.32 2.14
N THR A 187 -24.64 -7.51 3.08
CA THR A 187 -25.74 -8.48 2.95
C THR A 187 -26.65 -8.17 1.75
N ALA A 188 -26.70 -6.90 1.32
CA ALA A 188 -27.46 -6.46 0.17
C ALA A 188 -26.73 -6.68 -1.17
N ARG A 189 -25.47 -7.11 -1.14
CA ARG A 189 -24.60 -7.36 -2.31
C ARG A 189 -24.52 -6.16 -3.25
N LEU A 190 -24.42 -4.97 -2.68
CA LEU A 190 -24.31 -3.72 -3.44
C LEU A 190 -22.90 -3.50 -4.00
N GLY A 191 -21.90 -4.25 -3.50
CA GLY A 191 -20.49 -4.07 -3.83
C GLY A 191 -19.84 -2.91 -3.08
N PHE A 192 -20.55 -2.31 -2.12
CA PHE A 192 -20.06 -1.22 -1.27
C PHE A 192 -20.77 -1.17 0.08
N LEU A 193 -20.11 -0.59 1.08
CA LEU A 193 -20.68 -0.39 2.41
C LEU A 193 -21.23 1.03 2.56
N SER A 194 -22.49 1.11 2.98
CA SER A 194 -23.12 2.36 3.42
C SER A 194 -22.72 2.72 4.86
N GLU A 195 -22.96 3.97 5.28
CA GLU A 195 -22.80 4.37 6.69
C GLU A 195 -23.59 3.45 7.63
N LYS A 196 -24.81 3.05 7.23
CA LYS A 196 -25.67 2.16 8.01
C LYS A 196 -25.02 0.78 8.20
N SER A 197 -24.48 0.20 7.14
CA SER A 197 -23.82 -1.11 7.18
C SER A 197 -22.54 -1.06 8.02
N LEU A 198 -21.72 -0.01 7.82
CA LEU A 198 -20.50 0.20 8.60
C LEU A 198 -20.80 0.42 10.08
N ARG A 199 -21.83 1.21 10.41
CA ARG A 199 -22.29 1.43 11.78
C ARG A 199 -22.71 0.13 12.46
N ALA A 200 -23.49 -0.70 11.78
CA ALA A 200 -23.93 -2.00 12.32
C ALA A 200 -22.72 -2.90 12.60
N PHE A 201 -21.77 -2.97 11.66
CA PHE A 201 -20.54 -3.74 11.82
C PHE A 201 -19.69 -3.25 13.01
N LEU A 202 -19.40 -1.95 13.10
CA LEU A 202 -18.61 -1.40 14.20
C LEU A 202 -19.29 -1.60 15.55
N THR A 203 -20.62 -1.44 15.62
CA THR A 203 -21.38 -1.66 16.88
C THR A 203 -21.31 -3.13 17.32
N HIS A 204 -21.29 -4.06 16.38
CA HIS A 204 -21.11 -5.47 16.69
C HIS A 204 -19.69 -5.79 17.17
N LYS A 205 -18.67 -5.14 16.60
CA LYS A 205 -17.26 -5.36 16.97
C LYS A 205 -16.88 -4.71 18.30
N PHE A 206 -17.39 -3.52 18.60
CA PHE A 206 -17.12 -2.80 19.84
C PHE A 206 -18.27 -2.96 20.82
N THR A 207 -18.26 -4.08 21.55
CA THR A 207 -19.35 -4.49 22.45
C THR A 207 -19.59 -3.54 23.63
N ARG A 208 -18.58 -2.77 24.04
CA ARG A 208 -18.72 -1.70 25.05
C ARG A 208 -19.15 -0.36 24.47
N GLY A 209 -19.35 -0.31 23.15
CA GLY A 209 -19.90 0.84 22.43
C GLY A 209 -18.87 1.70 21.72
N ILE A 210 -19.42 2.61 20.91
CA ILE A 210 -18.71 3.65 20.17
C ILE A 210 -19.08 4.98 20.81
N GLU A 211 -18.09 5.67 21.38
CA GLU A 211 -18.31 6.90 22.16
C GLU A 211 -18.89 8.03 21.29
N TRP A 212 -18.33 8.20 20.08
CA TRP A 212 -18.71 9.28 19.20
C TRP A 212 -19.66 8.79 18.10
N LYS A 213 -20.92 9.24 18.15
CA LYS A 213 -21.98 8.77 17.23
C LYS A 213 -21.66 8.99 15.75
N GLN A 214 -20.82 9.99 15.44
CA GLN A 214 -20.40 10.34 14.09
C GLN A 214 -19.28 9.45 13.55
N THR A 215 -18.62 8.61 14.37
CA THR A 215 -17.48 7.77 13.96
C THR A 215 -17.71 7.00 12.65
N PRO A 216 -18.82 6.27 12.43
CA PRO A 216 -19.02 5.54 11.17
C PRO A 216 -19.04 6.46 9.94
N LYS A 217 -19.69 7.62 10.06
CA LYS A 217 -19.76 8.61 8.97
C LYS A 217 -18.38 9.19 8.68
N VAL A 218 -17.69 9.63 9.73
CA VAL A 218 -16.35 10.23 9.60
C VAL A 218 -15.36 9.26 8.98
N LEU A 219 -15.34 8.00 9.42
CA LEU A 219 -14.46 6.99 8.85
C LEU A 219 -14.79 6.71 7.38
N LEU A 220 -16.07 6.62 7.03
CA LEU A 220 -16.51 6.46 5.65
C LEU A 220 -16.08 7.64 4.78
N ASP A 221 -16.37 8.87 5.22
CA ASP A 221 -16.04 10.10 4.50
C ASP A 221 -14.52 10.26 4.34
N THR A 222 -13.74 9.91 5.37
CA THR A 222 -12.27 9.95 5.34
C THR A 222 -11.74 9.00 4.28
N VAL A 223 -12.14 7.72 4.31
CA VAL A 223 -11.65 6.72 3.34
C VAL A 223 -12.07 7.11 1.92
N CYS A 224 -13.34 7.47 1.71
CA CYS A 224 -13.81 7.87 0.39
C CYS A 224 -12.99 9.04 -0.17
N GLN A 225 -12.73 10.06 0.64
CA GLN A 225 -11.97 11.24 0.18
C GLN A 225 -10.47 10.95 0.01
N THR A 226 -9.82 10.23 0.94
CA THR A 226 -8.42 9.82 0.82
C THR A 226 -8.18 9.02 -0.46
N PHE A 227 -9.03 8.02 -0.73
CA PHE A 227 -8.89 7.15 -1.90
C PHE A 227 -9.56 7.69 -3.16
N LYS A 228 -10.09 8.93 -3.12
CA LYS A 228 -10.80 9.58 -4.24
C LYS A 228 -11.93 8.71 -4.81
N THR A 229 -12.67 8.04 -3.93
CA THR A 229 -13.79 7.16 -4.27
C THR A 229 -15.10 7.71 -3.73
N GLN A 230 -16.23 7.33 -4.35
CA GLN A 230 -17.56 7.73 -3.87
C GLN A 230 -18.11 6.79 -2.80
N THR A 231 -17.63 5.54 -2.77
CA THR A 231 -18.16 4.48 -1.91
C THR A 231 -17.04 3.58 -1.37
N LEU A 232 -17.27 3.03 -0.18
CA LEU A 232 -16.35 2.10 0.48
C LEU A 232 -16.51 0.70 -0.12
N LYS A 233 -15.59 0.30 -1.01
CA LYS A 233 -15.55 -1.04 -1.62
C LYS A 233 -14.63 -1.98 -0.83
N SER A 234 -14.60 -3.25 -1.25
CA SER A 234 -13.78 -4.29 -0.62
C SER A 234 -12.29 -3.90 -0.55
N VAL A 235 -11.76 -3.31 -1.62
CA VAL A 235 -10.37 -2.82 -1.71
C VAL A 235 -10.02 -1.89 -0.54
N GLN A 236 -10.84 -0.85 -0.29
CA GLN A 236 -10.53 0.11 0.78
C GLN A 236 -10.93 -0.39 2.17
N PHE A 237 -11.92 -1.28 2.26
CA PHE A 237 -12.41 -1.80 3.54
C PHE A 237 -11.33 -2.53 4.34
N GLY A 238 -10.51 -3.36 3.68
CA GLY A 238 -9.43 -4.08 4.35
C GLY A 238 -8.42 -3.14 5.01
N TYR A 239 -8.03 -2.08 4.29
CA TYR A 239 -7.11 -1.06 4.80
C TYR A 239 -7.71 -0.26 5.96
N LEU A 240 -8.97 0.18 5.84
CA LEU A 240 -9.69 0.83 6.94
C LEU A 240 -9.73 -0.07 8.18
N TRP A 241 -10.07 -1.35 8.00
CA TRP A 241 -10.25 -2.26 9.12
C TRP A 241 -8.94 -2.57 9.85
N GLU A 242 -7.83 -2.79 9.13
CA GLU A 242 -6.51 -2.94 9.75
C GLU A 242 -6.06 -1.67 10.46
N THR A 243 -6.31 -0.49 9.87
CA THR A 243 -6.02 0.79 10.54
C THR A 243 -6.78 0.93 11.85
N ILE A 244 -8.03 0.48 11.90
CA ILE A 244 -8.81 0.44 13.15
C ILE A 244 -8.20 -0.54 14.13
N LEU A 245 -7.90 -1.78 13.72
CA LEU A 245 -7.32 -2.81 14.58
C LEU A 245 -6.00 -2.37 15.21
N ASP A 246 -5.16 -1.72 14.42
CA ASP A 246 -3.89 -1.17 14.83
C ASP A 246 -4.03 -0.11 15.94
N VAL A 247 -5.01 0.79 15.80
CA VAL A 247 -5.26 1.86 16.79
C VAL A 247 -5.95 1.34 18.05
N VAL A 248 -6.90 0.41 17.92
CA VAL A 248 -7.70 -0.05 19.07
C VAL A 248 -6.98 -1.10 19.91
N ALA A 249 -5.96 -1.78 19.36
CA ALA A 249 -5.12 -2.74 20.08
C ALA A 249 -5.89 -3.74 20.97
N GLY A 250 -7.01 -4.27 20.46
CA GLY A 250 -7.87 -5.23 21.19
C GLY A 250 -8.92 -4.60 22.12
N SER A 251 -9.04 -3.27 22.15
CA SER A 251 -10.10 -2.58 22.91
C SER A 251 -11.50 -3.00 22.45
N THR A 252 -12.38 -3.23 23.43
CA THR A 252 -13.80 -3.54 23.21
C THR A 252 -14.69 -2.30 23.09
N SER A 253 -14.12 -1.11 23.28
CA SER A 253 -14.78 0.19 23.08
C SER A 253 -14.02 1.03 22.05
N PHE A 254 -14.74 1.84 21.28
CA PHE A 254 -14.14 2.76 20.31
C PHE A 254 -14.31 4.20 20.80
N THR A 255 -13.25 4.79 21.34
CA THR A 255 -13.26 6.16 21.87
C THR A 255 -13.16 7.21 20.76
N LYS A 256 -13.48 8.46 21.09
CA LYS A 256 -13.30 9.59 20.18
C LYS A 256 -11.83 9.78 19.80
N GLU A 257 -10.92 9.64 20.76
CA GLU A 257 -9.47 9.73 20.54
C GLU A 257 -8.99 8.65 19.55
N MET A 258 -9.44 7.40 19.71
CA MET A 258 -9.12 6.33 18.76
C MET A 258 -9.63 6.66 17.36
N CYS A 259 -10.84 7.20 17.24
CA CYS A 259 -11.38 7.61 15.93
C CYS A 259 -10.49 8.68 15.28
N PHE A 260 -10.01 9.63 16.07
CA PHE A 260 -9.13 10.70 15.63
C PHE A 260 -7.77 10.17 15.16
N ARG A 261 -7.20 9.19 15.88
CA ARG A 261 -5.97 8.48 15.49
C ARG A 261 -6.14 7.69 14.19
N VAL A 262 -7.26 7.00 14.00
CA VAL A 262 -7.57 6.30 12.74
C VAL A 262 -7.65 7.30 11.58
N VAL A 263 -8.38 8.42 11.76
CA VAL A 263 -8.49 9.46 10.73
C VAL A 263 -7.11 10.03 10.37
N PHE A 264 -6.26 10.33 11.36
CA PHE A 264 -4.90 10.79 11.12
C PHE A 264 -4.12 9.79 10.24
N LYS A 265 -4.12 8.49 10.59
CA LYS A 265 -3.42 7.46 9.83
C LYS A 265 -3.97 7.27 8.41
N LEU A 266 -5.26 7.51 8.20
CA LEU A 266 -5.87 7.48 6.86
C LEU A 266 -5.53 8.72 6.03
N VAL A 267 -5.23 9.86 6.65
CA VAL A 267 -4.87 11.11 5.98
C VAL A 267 -3.36 11.19 5.71
N ASP A 268 -2.54 10.59 6.57
CA ASP A 268 -1.08 10.44 6.44
C ASP A 268 -0.73 9.37 5.38
N THR A 269 -1.09 9.62 4.13
CA THR A 269 -0.95 8.64 3.03
C THR A 269 0.50 8.30 2.70
N ASP A 270 1.44 9.20 2.96
CA ASP A 270 2.88 8.95 2.78
C ASP A 270 3.53 8.33 4.03
N CYS A 271 2.74 8.05 5.07
CA CYS A 271 3.16 7.37 6.29
C CYS A 271 4.40 7.99 6.92
N LYS A 272 4.53 9.32 6.88
CA LYS A 272 5.70 10.03 7.47
C LYS A 272 5.51 10.36 8.94
N GLY A 273 4.33 10.11 9.49
CA GLY A 273 3.96 10.44 10.86
C GLY A 273 3.67 11.93 11.06
N VAL A 274 3.65 12.71 9.97
CA VAL A 274 3.47 14.17 9.98
C VAL A 274 2.52 14.58 8.86
N LEU A 275 1.57 15.47 9.17
CA LEU A 275 0.64 15.98 8.18
C LEU A 275 1.12 17.32 7.62
N THR A 276 0.98 17.48 6.30
CA THR A 276 1.10 18.77 5.60
C THR A 276 -0.03 19.72 5.99
N LYS A 277 0.14 21.03 5.71
CA LYS A 277 -0.88 22.04 6.02
C LYS A 277 -2.23 21.69 5.39
N ASP A 278 -2.23 21.22 4.15
CA ASP A 278 -3.44 20.83 3.43
C ASP A 278 -4.10 19.59 4.04
N GLN A 279 -3.32 18.58 4.42
CA GLN A 279 -3.81 17.40 5.13
C GLN A 279 -4.42 17.75 6.50
N VAL A 280 -3.84 18.68 7.24
CA VAL A 280 -4.40 19.14 8.53
C VAL A 280 -5.73 19.85 8.33
N VAL A 281 -5.83 20.75 7.35
CA VAL A 281 -7.07 21.45 7.01
C VAL A 281 -8.15 20.46 6.58
N PHE A 282 -7.78 19.51 5.73
CA PHE A 282 -8.65 18.44 5.27
C PHE A 282 -9.17 17.59 6.44
N MET A 283 -8.29 17.11 7.31
CA MET A 283 -8.66 16.35 8.50
C MET A 283 -9.60 17.15 9.43
N CYS A 284 -9.32 18.44 9.66
CA CYS A 284 -10.19 19.27 10.49
C CYS A 284 -11.59 19.44 9.89
N SER A 285 -11.70 19.52 8.56
CA SER A 285 -12.98 19.61 7.87
C SER A 285 -13.81 18.32 8.05
N LEU A 286 -13.16 17.14 7.94
CA LEU A 286 -13.78 15.83 8.16
C LEU A 286 -14.30 15.68 9.59
N LEU A 287 -13.55 16.19 10.56
CA LEU A 287 -13.87 16.08 11.98
C LEU A 287 -14.83 17.18 12.47
N GLY A 288 -15.22 18.11 11.60
CA GLY A 288 -16.11 19.22 11.95
C GLY A 288 -15.47 20.26 12.87
N ILE A 289 -14.14 20.37 12.88
CA ILE A 289 -13.36 21.27 13.74
C ILE A 289 -13.16 22.62 13.03
N ASN A 290 -14.26 23.23 12.56
CA ASN A 290 -14.20 24.45 11.74
C ASN A 290 -13.95 25.73 12.57
N ASN A 291 -14.28 25.72 13.87
CA ASN A 291 -14.25 26.91 14.73
C ASN A 291 -12.90 27.16 15.43
N LYS A 292 -11.92 26.25 15.31
CA LYS A 292 -10.55 26.42 15.85
C LYS A 292 -9.54 26.87 14.80
N LYS A 293 -10.03 27.43 13.68
CA LYS A 293 -9.21 27.85 12.53
C LYS A 293 -8.06 28.77 12.94
N SER A 294 -8.27 29.67 13.91
CA SER A 294 -7.24 30.58 14.44
C SER A 294 -6.09 29.86 15.19
N GLN A 295 -6.41 28.83 15.98
CA GLN A 295 -5.42 28.00 16.69
C GLN A 295 -4.63 27.13 15.71
N ILE A 296 -5.33 26.56 14.72
CA ILE A 296 -4.71 25.78 13.65
C ILE A 296 -3.82 26.68 12.79
N THR A 297 -4.26 27.88 12.40
CA THR A 297 -3.44 28.83 11.64
C THR A 297 -2.24 29.33 12.44
N GLY A 298 -2.37 29.50 13.76
CA GLY A 298 -1.26 29.87 14.63
C GLY A 298 -0.19 28.78 14.70
N PHE A 299 -0.61 27.51 14.79
CA PHE A 299 0.31 26.37 14.74
C PHE A 299 0.96 26.23 13.36
N LEU A 300 0.17 26.25 12.28
CA LEU A 300 0.64 26.12 10.89
C LEU A 300 1.52 27.31 10.43
N ALA A 301 1.50 28.44 11.13
CA ALA A 301 2.36 29.59 10.85
C ALA A 301 3.80 29.44 11.37
N THR A 302 4.08 28.44 12.23
CA THR A 302 5.38 28.28 12.89
C THR A 302 6.31 27.26 12.21
N ASP A 303 5.99 26.79 10.99
CA ASP A 303 6.68 25.68 10.30
C ASP A 303 6.90 24.43 11.17
N SER A 304 6.05 24.25 12.16
CA SER A 304 6.08 23.10 13.08
C SER A 304 5.41 21.88 12.44
N THR A 305 6.02 20.72 12.63
CA THR A 305 5.50 19.42 12.17
C THR A 305 4.24 19.04 12.93
N PHE A 306 3.15 18.75 12.21
CA PHE A 306 1.89 18.36 12.83
C PHE A 306 1.83 16.83 13.03
N THR A 307 2.18 16.38 14.24
CA THR A 307 2.16 14.95 14.62
C THR A 307 0.81 14.55 15.21
N ILE A 308 0.57 13.23 15.31
CA ILE A 308 -0.61 12.71 16.02
C ILE A 308 -0.65 13.15 17.49
N GLY A 309 0.50 13.28 18.15
CA GLY A 309 0.59 13.74 19.53
C GLY A 309 0.14 15.20 19.68
N CYS A 310 0.51 16.05 18.73
CA CYS A 310 0.01 17.43 18.64
C CYS A 310 -1.52 17.45 18.47
N PHE A 311 -2.05 16.59 17.61
CA PHE A 311 -3.48 16.51 17.34
C PHE A 311 -4.29 16.08 18.57
N VAL A 312 -3.89 15.00 19.22
CA VAL A 312 -4.59 14.48 20.41
C VAL A 312 -4.58 15.54 21.52
N LYS A 313 -3.43 16.16 21.80
CA LYS A 313 -3.32 17.19 22.85
C LYS A 313 -4.24 18.39 22.64
N GLU A 314 -4.47 18.79 21.39
CA GLU A 314 -5.19 20.03 21.06
C GLU A 314 -6.70 19.81 20.88
N PHE A 315 -7.12 18.59 20.55
CA PHE A 315 -8.50 18.29 20.13
C PHE A 315 -9.21 17.14 20.88
N CYS A 316 -8.52 16.42 21.77
CA CYS A 316 -9.09 15.39 22.65
C CYS A 316 -8.88 15.79 24.12
#